data_AF-A0A8J5XGD7-F1
#
_entry.id   AF-A0A8J5XGD7-F1
#
_cell.length_a   1.000
_cell.length_b   1.000
_cell.length_c   1.000
_cell.angle_alpha   90.00
_cell.angle_beta   90.00
_cell.angle_gamma   90.00
#
_symmetry.space_group_name_H-M   'P 1'
#
loop_
_entity.id
_entity.type
_entity.pdbx_description
1 polymer ?
#
loop_
_entity_poly.entity_id
_entity_poly.type
_entity_poly.pdbx_seq_one_letter_code
_entity_poly.pdbx_strand_id
1 'polypeptide(L)'
;MEFIRLALGRLDEEQPQYEVVRTLHGGTELRRYAPQLVAQVDWVPRAGAEQFTDNREPFFALAKYIGVFGEAQNAKPSGGASEAIAMTAPVLMGEAPEKVAMTAPVLVGEAGAATVGGARFMRFVLPSELTLATAPRPTNPAVQLVEVPAKHVAALRFSGRLTARSADACGAALVDAIAADGALTPTSSAARPWYAGGFNPPWTLPFLRTNEVYVDVLDAHGRAGVSATQLQAAAAVQAQSSAGSSVARTLAAGLLVGAGIAGTSLWWSGARARGP
;
A
#
# COMPACT_ATOMS: atom_id res chain seq x y z
N MET A 1 -10.67 -30.27 -19.09
CA MET A 1 -10.59 -29.02 -19.89
C MET A 1 -9.90 -27.88 -19.13
N GLU A 2 -10.12 -27.74 -17.81
CA GLU A 2 -9.39 -26.83 -16.89
C GLU A 2 -7.87 -26.79 -17.10
N PHE A 3 -7.19 -27.95 -17.05
CA PHE A 3 -5.74 -28.05 -17.16
C PHE A 3 -5.16 -27.42 -18.45
N ILE A 4 -5.84 -27.59 -19.58
CA ILE A 4 -5.41 -27.04 -20.89
C ILE A 4 -5.57 -25.51 -20.89
N ARG A 5 -6.61 -24.97 -20.23
CA ARG A 5 -6.85 -23.52 -20.13
C ARG A 5 -5.81 -22.82 -19.27
N LEU A 6 -5.48 -23.39 -18.11
CA LEU A 6 -4.40 -22.91 -17.24
C LEU A 6 -3.03 -23.01 -17.91
N ALA A 7 -2.78 -24.07 -18.68
CA ALA A 7 -1.55 -24.20 -19.46
C ALA A 7 -1.38 -23.09 -20.51
N LEU A 8 -2.51 -22.56 -21.03
CA LEU A 8 -2.58 -21.47 -22.00
C LEU A 8 -2.67 -20.06 -21.38
N GLY A 9 -2.47 -19.93 -20.06
CA GLY A 9 -2.34 -18.63 -19.38
C GLY A 9 -3.66 -17.97 -18.98
N ARG A 10 -4.79 -18.69 -19.06
CA ARG A 10 -6.08 -18.19 -18.57
C ARG A 10 -6.03 -18.01 -17.04
N LEU A 11 -6.65 -16.94 -16.55
CA LEU A 11 -6.81 -16.63 -15.13
C LEU A 11 -8.30 -16.80 -14.80
N ASP A 12 -8.63 -17.83 -14.03
CA ASP A 12 -10.01 -18.15 -13.63
C ASP A 12 -10.22 -17.91 -12.13
N GLU A 13 -9.15 -17.68 -11.38
CA GLU A 13 -9.15 -17.36 -9.95
C GLU A 13 -9.62 -15.93 -9.68
N GLU A 14 -10.24 -15.71 -8.52
CA GLU A 14 -10.58 -14.37 -8.03
C GLU A 14 -9.31 -13.53 -7.95
N GLN A 15 -9.42 -12.26 -8.36
CA GLN A 15 -8.35 -11.29 -8.27
C GLN A 15 -8.76 -10.12 -7.38
N PRO A 16 -7.82 -9.50 -6.65
CA PRO A 16 -8.11 -8.31 -5.87
C PRO A 16 -8.67 -7.21 -6.77
N GLN A 17 -9.84 -6.69 -6.38
CA GLN A 17 -10.51 -5.63 -7.12
C GLN A 17 -9.70 -4.33 -7.04
N TYR A 18 -9.56 -3.67 -8.19
CA TYR A 18 -8.93 -2.36 -8.29
C TYR A 18 -9.60 -1.47 -9.33
N GLU A 19 -9.43 -0.17 -9.15
CA GLU A 19 -9.75 0.85 -10.14
C GLU A 19 -8.45 1.35 -10.77
N VAL A 20 -8.40 1.41 -12.11
CA VAL A 20 -7.29 2.09 -12.81
C VAL A 20 -7.55 3.60 -12.75
N VAL A 21 -6.75 4.29 -11.95
CA VAL A 21 -6.84 5.75 -11.77
C VAL A 21 -6.31 6.46 -13.02
N ARG A 22 -5.16 6.02 -13.53
CA ARG A 22 -4.59 6.48 -14.81
C ARG A 22 -3.48 5.55 -15.30
N THR A 23 -3.13 5.68 -16.58
CA THR A 23 -1.98 5.00 -17.20
C THR A 23 -0.79 5.96 -17.30
N LEU A 24 0.38 5.51 -16.88
CA LEU A 24 1.66 6.21 -16.98
C LEU A 24 2.47 5.69 -18.18
N HIS A 25 3.68 6.21 -18.37
CA HIS A 25 4.58 5.77 -19.42
C HIS A 25 4.90 4.26 -19.33
N GLY A 26 5.16 3.63 -20.48
CA GLY A 26 5.56 2.21 -20.54
C GLY A 26 4.44 1.22 -20.23
N GLY A 27 3.17 1.64 -20.24
CA GLY A 27 2.03 0.77 -19.92
C GLY A 27 1.86 0.51 -18.42
N THR A 28 2.52 1.31 -17.57
CA THR A 28 2.32 1.28 -16.12
C THR A 28 0.93 1.79 -15.77
N GLU A 29 0.22 1.11 -14.88
CA GLU A 29 -1.07 1.55 -14.37
C GLU A 29 -0.93 2.04 -12.94
N LEU A 30 -1.48 3.23 -12.65
CA LEU A 30 -1.76 3.63 -11.29
C LEU A 30 -3.11 3.05 -10.89
N ARG A 31 -3.09 2.13 -9.92
CA ARG A 31 -4.27 1.41 -9.44
C ARG A 31 -4.61 1.82 -8.03
N ARG A 32 -5.91 1.84 -7.73
CA ARG A 32 -6.46 1.95 -6.38
C ARG A 32 -7.00 0.59 -5.98
N TYR A 33 -6.43 0.00 -4.94
CA TYR A 33 -6.93 -1.22 -4.34
C TYR A 33 -7.83 -0.89 -3.14
N ALA A 34 -8.94 -1.62 -3.03
CA ALA A 34 -9.74 -1.68 -1.81
C ALA A 34 -8.96 -2.39 -0.69
N PRO A 35 -9.37 -2.28 0.58
CA PRO A 35 -8.79 -3.07 1.66
C PRO A 35 -8.88 -4.57 1.35
N GLN A 36 -7.85 -5.31 1.74
CA GLN A 36 -7.70 -6.74 1.46
C GLN A 36 -7.23 -7.47 2.70
N LEU A 37 -7.73 -8.69 2.89
CA LEU A 37 -7.14 -9.62 3.85
C LEU A 37 -6.12 -10.50 3.13
N VAL A 38 -4.93 -10.63 3.70
CA VAL A 38 -3.89 -11.50 3.16
C VAL A 38 -3.40 -12.50 4.20
N ALA A 39 -3.11 -13.72 3.76
CA ALA A 39 -2.29 -14.66 4.53
C ALA A 39 -0.82 -14.45 4.15
N GLN A 40 0.02 -14.13 5.13
CA GLN A 40 1.42 -13.76 4.95
C GLN A 40 2.35 -14.74 5.67
N VAL A 41 3.49 -15.03 5.05
CA VAL A 41 4.65 -15.64 5.71
C VAL A 41 5.86 -14.76 5.45
N ASP A 42 6.59 -14.47 6.52
CA ASP A 42 7.89 -13.80 6.45
C ASP A 42 9.00 -14.82 6.77
N TRP A 43 10.12 -14.75 6.05
CA TRP A 43 11.26 -15.62 6.30
C TRP A 43 12.59 -14.95 5.95
N VAL A 44 13.67 -15.44 6.55
CA VAL A 44 15.02 -15.06 6.16
C VAL A 44 15.49 -16.07 5.11
N PRO A 45 15.82 -15.65 3.88
CA PRO A 45 16.30 -16.55 2.85
C PRO A 45 17.70 -17.08 3.19
N ARG A 46 18.07 -18.23 2.62
CA ARG A 46 19.45 -18.74 2.71
C ARG A 46 20.45 -17.71 2.17
N ALA A 47 21.62 -17.65 2.78
CA ALA A 47 22.68 -16.74 2.36
C ALA A 47 22.99 -16.90 0.86
N GLY A 48 22.97 -15.81 0.12
CA GLY A 48 23.21 -15.79 -1.34
C GLY A 48 22.04 -16.24 -2.21
N ALA A 49 20.86 -16.55 -1.65
CA ALA A 49 19.70 -16.90 -2.45
C ALA A 49 19.19 -15.70 -3.26
N GLU A 50 19.00 -15.89 -4.57
CA GLU A 50 18.41 -14.86 -5.44
C GLU A 50 16.95 -14.55 -5.06
N GLN A 51 16.46 -13.36 -5.42
CA GLN A 51 15.07 -12.98 -5.19
C GLN A 51 14.11 -13.93 -5.94
N PHE A 52 12.96 -14.21 -5.33
CA PHE A 52 11.94 -15.15 -5.84
C PHE A 52 12.40 -16.61 -5.93
N THR A 53 13.58 -16.92 -5.38
CA THR A 53 14.03 -18.28 -5.09
C THR A 53 13.88 -18.55 -3.59
N ASP A 54 14.12 -19.81 -3.18
CA ASP A 54 14.05 -20.22 -1.78
C ASP A 54 12.68 -19.94 -1.12
N ASN A 55 11.63 -20.06 -1.91
CA ASN A 55 10.26 -19.69 -1.57
C ASN A 55 9.32 -20.90 -1.49
N ARG A 56 9.86 -22.12 -1.55
CA ARG A 56 9.07 -23.35 -1.49
C ARG A 56 8.38 -23.50 -0.13
N GLU A 57 9.14 -23.39 0.95
CA GLU A 57 8.60 -23.54 2.31
C GLU A 57 7.48 -22.52 2.64
N PRO A 58 7.67 -21.20 2.43
CA PRO A 58 6.59 -20.23 2.68
C PRO A 58 5.38 -20.46 1.76
N PHE A 59 5.60 -20.85 0.50
CA PHE A 59 4.49 -21.21 -0.39
C PHE A 59 3.69 -22.40 0.15
N PHE A 60 4.36 -23.47 0.57
CA PHE A 60 3.67 -24.65 1.11
C PHE A 60 2.98 -24.36 2.45
N ALA A 61 3.52 -23.46 3.28
CA ALA A 61 2.85 -23.02 4.50
C ALA A 61 1.50 -22.34 4.18
N LEU A 62 1.48 -21.41 3.22
CA LEU A 62 0.25 -20.74 2.77
C LEU A 62 -0.70 -21.70 2.04
N ALA A 63 -0.18 -22.57 1.19
CA ALA A 63 -0.98 -23.55 0.45
C ALA A 63 -1.64 -24.59 1.38
N LYS A 64 -0.96 -25.00 2.46
CA LYS A 64 -1.56 -25.84 3.51
C LYS A 64 -2.63 -25.09 4.29
N TYR A 65 -2.40 -23.82 4.60
CA TYR A 65 -3.40 -22.99 5.28
C TYR A 65 -4.74 -22.94 4.53
N ILE A 66 -4.72 -22.76 3.22
CA ILE A 66 -5.95 -22.72 2.40
C ILE A 66 -6.46 -24.09 1.93
N GLY A 67 -5.68 -25.16 2.12
CA GLY A 67 -6.09 -26.53 1.76
C GLY A 67 -5.85 -26.94 0.29
N VAL A 68 -4.88 -26.35 -0.42
CA VAL A 68 -4.59 -26.71 -1.84
C VAL A 68 -4.22 -28.19 -2.01
N PHE A 69 -3.58 -28.79 -1.00
CA PHE A 69 -3.00 -30.13 -1.07
C PHE A 69 -3.70 -31.15 -0.15
N GLY A 70 -4.94 -30.88 0.27
CA GLY A 70 -5.70 -31.76 1.15
C GLY A 70 -6.45 -30.99 2.22
N GLU A 71 -6.54 -31.56 3.42
CA GLU A 71 -7.20 -30.90 4.55
C GLU A 71 -6.48 -29.59 4.91
N ALA A 72 -7.26 -28.53 5.09
CA ALA A 72 -6.73 -27.21 5.39
C ALA A 72 -6.15 -27.14 6.80
N GLN A 73 -5.01 -26.48 6.96
CA GLN A 73 -4.34 -26.30 8.26
C GLN A 73 -4.82 -25.00 8.93
N ASN A 74 -6.10 -24.96 9.23
CA ASN A 74 -6.77 -23.83 9.85
C ASN A 74 -7.89 -24.26 10.81
N ALA A 75 -8.36 -23.32 11.62
CA ALA A 75 -9.47 -23.51 12.55
C ALA A 75 -10.50 -22.40 12.39
N LYS A 76 -11.77 -22.76 12.20
CA LYS A 76 -12.86 -21.79 12.04
C LYS A 76 -13.04 -20.95 13.31
N PRO A 77 -13.34 -19.63 13.20
CA PRO A 77 -13.60 -18.79 14.36
C PRO A 77 -14.81 -19.27 15.21
N SER A 78 -15.81 -19.88 14.57
CA SER A 78 -17.01 -20.42 15.21
C SER A 78 -16.77 -21.74 15.98
N GLY A 79 -15.57 -22.31 15.90
CA GLY A 79 -15.30 -23.71 16.27
C GLY A 79 -15.71 -24.68 15.16
N GLY A 80 -15.13 -25.89 15.18
CA GLY A 80 -15.39 -26.95 14.21
C GLY A 80 -14.14 -27.41 13.44
N ALA A 81 -14.37 -28.26 12.42
CA ALA A 81 -13.32 -28.75 11.54
C ALA A 81 -12.73 -27.64 10.65
N SER A 82 -11.55 -27.92 10.10
CA SER A 82 -10.87 -27.06 9.13
C SER A 82 -11.74 -26.80 7.89
N GLU A 83 -11.45 -25.73 7.15
CA GLU A 83 -12.17 -25.36 5.93
C GLU A 83 -11.22 -24.90 4.83
N ALA A 84 -11.45 -25.43 3.62
CA ALA A 84 -10.72 -24.99 2.45
C ALA A 84 -11.11 -23.55 2.08
N ILE A 85 -10.11 -22.76 1.70
CA ILE A 85 -10.30 -21.38 1.25
C ILE A 85 -10.02 -21.34 -0.25
N ALA A 86 -10.89 -20.69 -1.02
CA ALA A 86 -10.71 -20.58 -2.46
C ALA A 86 -9.38 -19.89 -2.80
N MET A 87 -8.69 -20.40 -3.83
CA MET A 87 -7.47 -19.78 -4.34
C MET A 87 -7.79 -18.47 -5.05
N THR A 88 -6.89 -17.50 -4.89
CA THR A 88 -6.91 -16.23 -5.62
C THR A 88 -5.59 -16.03 -6.35
N ALA A 89 -5.57 -15.07 -7.26
CA ALA A 89 -4.36 -14.57 -7.88
C ALA A 89 -4.26 -13.05 -7.66
N PRO A 90 -3.05 -12.47 -7.56
CA PRO A 90 -1.73 -13.09 -7.64
C PRO A 90 -1.19 -13.57 -6.29
N VAL A 91 -0.15 -14.41 -6.34
CA VAL A 91 0.76 -14.64 -5.21
C VAL A 91 1.79 -13.52 -5.18
N LEU A 92 1.80 -12.73 -4.11
CA LEU A 92 2.71 -11.60 -3.95
C LEU A 92 3.99 -12.00 -3.21
N MET A 93 5.14 -11.51 -3.66
CA MET A 93 6.45 -11.77 -3.05
C MET A 93 7.33 -10.53 -3.10
N GLY A 94 8.09 -10.24 -2.04
CA GLY A 94 8.98 -9.09 -1.99
C GLY A 94 9.93 -9.12 -0.80
N GLU A 95 10.68 -8.04 -0.64
CA GLU A 95 11.44 -7.78 0.60
C GLU A 95 10.47 -7.33 1.69
N ALA A 96 10.61 -7.91 2.88
CA ALA A 96 9.80 -7.48 4.02
C ALA A 96 10.21 -6.05 4.39
N PRO A 97 9.26 -5.12 4.55
CA PRO A 97 9.61 -3.76 4.97
C PRO A 97 10.30 -3.81 6.34
N GLU A 98 11.39 -3.05 6.49
CA GLU A 98 12.01 -2.85 7.80
C GLU A 98 11.01 -2.16 8.71
N LYS A 99 10.38 -2.95 9.59
CA LYS A 99 9.50 -2.55 10.71
C LYS A 99 8.92 -1.13 10.62
N VAL A 100 8.22 -0.82 9.53
CA VAL A 100 7.27 0.30 9.54
C VAL A 100 6.13 -0.20 10.40
N ALA A 101 5.86 0.49 11.51
CA ALA A 101 4.76 0.15 12.40
C ALA A 101 3.50 -0.04 11.56
N MET A 102 3.14 -1.30 11.27
CA MET A 102 1.91 -1.60 10.58
C MET A 102 0.81 -1.12 11.51
N THR A 103 0.07 -0.10 11.09
CA THR A 103 -1.09 0.43 11.83
C THR A 103 -2.33 -0.42 11.60
N ALA A 104 -2.22 -1.51 10.85
CA ALA A 104 -3.29 -2.45 10.58
C ALA A 104 -3.27 -3.61 11.59
N PRO A 105 -4.43 -4.10 12.02
CA PRO A 105 -4.51 -5.22 12.96
C PRO A 105 -3.92 -6.48 12.30
N VAL A 106 -2.93 -7.06 12.97
CA VAL A 106 -2.37 -8.37 12.62
C VAL A 106 -2.89 -9.38 13.63
N LEU A 107 -3.56 -10.43 13.16
CA LEU A 107 -3.76 -11.61 14.00
C LEU A 107 -2.46 -12.42 13.98
N VAL A 108 -1.62 -12.13 14.97
CA VAL A 108 -0.35 -12.82 15.18
C VAL A 108 -0.64 -14.21 15.71
N GLY A 109 -0.37 -15.25 14.91
CA GLY A 109 0.01 -16.55 15.45
C GLY A 109 1.34 -16.36 16.16
N GLU A 110 1.48 -16.84 17.39
CA GLU A 110 2.62 -16.55 18.28
C GLU A 110 3.99 -16.87 17.65
N ALA A 111 4.54 -15.92 16.92
CA ALA A 111 5.94 -15.80 16.57
C ALA A 111 6.15 -14.34 16.17
N GLY A 112 6.51 -13.51 17.15
CA GLY A 112 7.07 -12.18 16.89
C GLY A 112 8.39 -12.34 16.15
N ALA A 113 8.34 -12.44 14.82
CA ALA A 113 9.54 -12.45 14.00
C ALA A 113 10.12 -11.03 14.01
N ALA A 114 11.18 -10.84 14.79
CA ALA A 114 12.07 -9.72 14.61
C ALA A 114 12.58 -9.76 13.15
N THR A 115 12.19 -8.78 12.34
CA THR A 115 12.70 -8.63 10.97
C THR A 115 14.19 -8.29 11.04
N VAL A 116 15.03 -9.30 10.79
CA VAL A 116 16.45 -9.16 10.49
C VAL A 116 16.58 -8.62 9.06
N GLY A 117 17.55 -7.74 8.81
CA GLY A 117 17.82 -7.23 7.45
C GLY A 117 17.91 -8.38 6.43
N GLY A 118 17.20 -8.24 5.31
CA GLY A 118 17.13 -9.25 4.25
C GLY A 118 15.96 -10.24 4.36
N ALA A 119 15.03 -10.06 5.31
CA ALA A 119 13.79 -10.84 5.35
C ALA A 119 12.93 -10.62 4.09
N ARG A 120 12.23 -11.68 3.67
CA ARG A 120 11.30 -11.70 2.54
C ARG A 120 9.89 -11.99 3.03
N PHE A 121 8.91 -11.52 2.28
CA PHE A 121 7.50 -11.88 2.50
C PHE A 121 6.92 -12.62 1.31
N MET A 122 5.90 -13.43 1.58
CA MET A 122 4.99 -13.99 0.59
C MET A 122 3.57 -13.80 1.10
N ARG A 123 2.66 -13.39 0.22
CA ARG A 123 1.25 -13.20 0.54
C ARG A 123 0.35 -13.91 -0.45
N PHE A 124 -0.65 -14.61 0.08
CA PHE A 124 -1.84 -15.00 -0.65
C PHE A 124 -2.95 -14.02 -0.31
N VAL A 125 -3.54 -13.38 -1.33
CA VAL A 125 -4.75 -12.58 -1.14
C VAL A 125 -5.87 -13.55 -0.79
N LEU A 126 -6.67 -13.25 0.23
CA LEU A 126 -7.83 -14.08 0.54
C LEU A 126 -9.05 -13.60 -0.26
N PRO A 127 -10.03 -14.48 -0.54
CA PRO A 127 -11.28 -14.10 -1.17
C PRO A 127 -11.93 -12.89 -0.50
N SER A 128 -12.53 -12.00 -1.28
CA SER A 128 -13.07 -10.72 -0.80
C SER A 128 -14.20 -10.86 0.24
N GLU A 129 -14.83 -12.03 0.34
CA GLU A 129 -15.82 -12.35 1.37
C GLU A 129 -15.22 -12.59 2.77
N LEU A 130 -13.92 -12.87 2.86
CA LEU A 130 -13.24 -13.12 4.13
C LEU A 130 -12.78 -11.81 4.78
N THR A 131 -13.06 -11.71 6.07
CA THR A 131 -12.62 -10.63 6.96
C THR A 131 -11.77 -11.21 8.07
N LEU A 132 -11.03 -10.37 8.81
CA LEU A 132 -10.23 -10.85 9.93
C LEU A 132 -11.07 -11.58 11.00
N ALA A 133 -12.36 -11.26 11.11
CA ALA A 133 -13.29 -11.90 12.03
C ALA A 133 -13.84 -13.25 11.53
N THR A 134 -13.95 -13.42 10.20
CA THR A 134 -14.57 -14.61 9.59
C THR A 134 -13.54 -15.61 9.04
N ALA A 135 -12.32 -15.16 8.73
CA ALA A 135 -11.28 -16.01 8.19
C ALA A 135 -10.86 -17.11 9.19
N PRO A 136 -10.74 -18.38 8.73
CA PRO A 136 -10.15 -19.45 9.53
C PRO A 136 -8.76 -19.05 10.04
N ARG A 137 -8.49 -19.30 11.32
CA ARG A 137 -7.20 -18.99 11.94
C ARG A 137 -6.16 -20.02 11.52
N PRO A 138 -4.96 -19.61 11.09
CA PRO A 138 -3.91 -20.55 10.76
C PRO A 138 -3.49 -21.36 12.00
N THR A 139 -3.21 -22.65 11.82
CA THR A 139 -2.61 -23.48 12.89
C THR A 139 -1.09 -23.44 12.87
N ASN A 140 -0.49 -23.04 11.75
CA ASN A 140 0.95 -22.82 11.63
C ASN A 140 1.31 -21.40 12.12
N PRO A 141 2.15 -21.24 13.16
CA PRO A 141 2.49 -19.92 13.71
C PRO A 141 3.28 -19.02 12.74
N ALA A 142 3.90 -19.58 11.68
CA ALA A 142 4.57 -18.79 10.65
C ALA A 142 3.59 -18.05 9.72
N VAL A 143 2.34 -18.51 9.64
CA VAL A 143 1.29 -17.89 8.81
C VAL A 143 0.54 -16.85 9.62
N GLN A 144 0.49 -15.63 9.11
CA GLN A 144 -0.15 -14.48 9.75
C GLN A 144 -1.30 -13.99 8.88
N LEU A 145 -2.39 -13.57 9.50
CA LEU A 145 -3.45 -12.85 8.80
C LEU A 145 -3.25 -11.35 8.98
N VAL A 146 -3.13 -10.65 7.85
CA VAL A 146 -2.80 -9.22 7.81
C VAL A 146 -3.88 -8.49 7.01
N GLU A 147 -4.48 -7.47 7.61
CA GLU A 147 -5.32 -6.53 6.86
C GLU A 147 -4.43 -5.52 6.15
N VAL A 148 -4.54 -5.46 4.82
CA VAL A 148 -3.91 -4.45 3.99
C VAL A 148 -4.95 -3.36 3.73
N PRO A 149 -4.74 -2.12 4.19
CA PRO A 149 -5.69 -1.04 3.97
C PRO A 149 -5.74 -0.66 2.49
N ALA A 150 -6.76 0.14 2.13
CA ALA A 150 -6.86 0.71 0.79
C ALA A 150 -5.58 1.48 0.44
N LYS A 151 -5.04 1.25 -0.76
CA LYS A 151 -3.75 1.81 -1.17
C LYS A 151 -3.70 2.11 -2.66
N HIS A 152 -2.82 3.03 -3.03
CA HIS A 152 -2.43 3.24 -4.42
C HIS A 152 -1.19 2.41 -4.73
N VAL A 153 -1.21 1.79 -5.90
CA VAL A 153 -0.14 0.91 -6.37
C VAL A 153 0.13 1.25 -7.82
N ALA A 154 1.35 1.60 -8.14
CA ALA A 154 1.82 1.61 -9.52
C ALA A 154 2.17 0.17 -9.89
N ALA A 155 1.60 -0.34 -10.97
CA ALA A 155 1.75 -1.72 -11.41
C ALA A 155 2.21 -1.78 -12.87
N LEU A 156 3.17 -2.65 -13.15
CA LEU A 156 3.64 -2.92 -14.52
C LEU A 156 3.57 -4.42 -14.80
N ARG A 157 2.83 -4.79 -15.85
CA ARG A 157 2.66 -6.16 -16.30
C ARG A 157 3.76 -6.58 -17.26
N PHE A 158 4.21 -7.83 -17.12
CA PHE A 158 5.17 -8.45 -18.02
C PHE A 158 4.93 -9.96 -18.16
N SER A 159 5.37 -10.51 -19.29
CA SER A 159 5.30 -11.94 -19.58
C SER A 159 6.63 -12.66 -19.31
N GLY A 160 6.59 -13.98 -19.12
CA GLY A 160 7.80 -14.79 -18.98
C GLY A 160 7.93 -15.44 -17.59
N ARG A 161 9.15 -15.89 -17.27
CA ARG A 161 9.45 -16.43 -15.94
C ARG A 161 9.65 -15.27 -14.96
N LEU A 162 9.01 -15.33 -13.79
CA LEU A 162 9.33 -14.46 -12.67
C LEU A 162 10.70 -14.89 -12.09
N THR A 163 11.72 -14.07 -12.34
CA THR A 163 13.09 -14.22 -11.84
C THR A 163 13.55 -12.88 -11.25
N ALA A 164 14.63 -12.89 -10.45
CA ALA A 164 15.23 -11.65 -9.96
C ALA A 164 15.55 -10.69 -11.11
N ARG A 165 16.19 -11.18 -12.17
CA ARG A 165 16.53 -10.39 -13.36
C ARG A 165 15.31 -9.74 -14.03
N SER A 166 14.26 -10.51 -14.31
CA SER A 166 13.08 -9.99 -15.02
C SER A 166 12.31 -8.99 -14.16
N ALA A 167 12.18 -9.28 -12.87
CA ALA A 167 11.53 -8.38 -11.92
C ALA A 167 12.34 -7.10 -11.70
N ASP A 168 13.67 -7.18 -11.66
CA ASP A 168 14.53 -6.00 -11.47
C ASP A 168 14.51 -5.09 -12.71
N ALA A 169 14.51 -5.67 -13.92
CA ALA A 169 14.37 -4.90 -15.15
C ALA A 169 13.00 -4.19 -15.23
N CYS A 170 11.91 -4.89 -14.93
CA CYS A 170 10.57 -4.29 -14.94
C CYS A 170 10.38 -3.32 -13.77
N GLY A 171 10.94 -3.62 -12.61
CA GLY A 171 10.89 -2.78 -11.42
C GLY A 171 11.61 -1.45 -11.64
N ALA A 172 12.78 -1.47 -12.28
CA ALA A 172 13.48 -0.25 -12.70
C ALA A 172 12.63 0.59 -13.67
N ALA A 173 12.06 -0.03 -14.70
CA ALA A 173 11.18 0.66 -15.64
C ALA A 173 9.92 1.25 -14.97
N LEU A 174 9.37 0.55 -13.98
CA LEU A 174 8.25 1.02 -13.16
C LEU A 174 8.65 2.24 -12.31
N VAL A 175 9.82 2.20 -11.66
CA VAL A 175 10.35 3.33 -10.89
C VAL A 175 10.62 4.53 -11.79
N ASP A 176 11.18 4.33 -12.98
CA ASP A 176 11.40 5.40 -13.96
C ASP A 176 10.07 6.03 -14.41
N ALA A 177 9.02 5.22 -14.62
CA ALA A 177 7.69 5.71 -14.96
C ALA A 177 7.05 6.53 -13.84
N ILE A 178 7.25 6.12 -12.57
CA ILE A 178 6.80 6.88 -11.39
C ILE A 178 7.56 8.21 -11.28
N ALA A 179 8.88 8.18 -11.47
CA ALA A 179 9.72 9.38 -11.42
C ALA A 179 9.37 10.38 -12.53
N ALA A 180 9.09 9.89 -13.75
CA ALA A 180 8.70 10.72 -14.88
C ALA A 180 7.30 11.36 -14.71
N ASP A 181 6.39 10.72 -13.99
CA ASP A 181 5.08 11.31 -13.64
C ASP A 181 5.25 12.51 -12.67
N GLY A 182 6.21 12.44 -11.74
CA GLY A 182 6.58 13.53 -10.84
C GLY A 182 5.55 13.87 -9.75
N ALA A 183 4.36 13.26 -9.76
CA ALA A 183 3.31 13.47 -8.77
C ALA A 183 3.11 12.29 -7.81
N LEU A 184 3.91 11.22 -7.95
CA LEU A 184 3.85 10.01 -7.16
C LEU A 184 5.13 9.82 -6.35
N THR A 185 4.99 9.42 -5.09
CA THR A 185 6.12 9.11 -4.21
C THR A 185 6.04 7.65 -3.75
N PRO A 186 7.05 6.80 -4.00
CA PRO A 186 7.12 5.46 -3.44
C PRO A 186 7.01 5.49 -1.91
N THR A 187 6.23 4.57 -1.33
CA THR A 187 6.09 4.46 0.13
C THR A 187 7.30 3.82 0.79
N SER A 188 8.07 3.02 0.04
CA SER A 188 9.30 2.36 0.50
C SER A 188 10.53 3.18 0.10
N SER A 189 11.44 3.39 1.05
CA SER A 189 12.77 3.95 0.82
C SER A 189 13.83 2.88 0.58
N ALA A 190 13.45 1.61 0.48
CA ALA A 190 14.39 0.52 0.22
C ALA A 190 15.04 0.68 -1.15
N ALA A 191 16.27 0.16 -1.30
CA ALA A 191 16.97 0.14 -2.59
C ALA A 191 16.16 -0.60 -3.67
N ARG A 192 15.33 -1.57 -3.26
CA ARG A 192 14.37 -2.28 -4.08
C ARG A 192 12.95 -1.96 -3.59
N PRO A 193 12.33 -0.86 -4.07
CA PRO A 193 11.00 -0.46 -3.61
C PRO A 193 9.86 -1.32 -4.19
N TRP A 194 10.15 -2.22 -5.13
CA TRP A 194 9.15 -3.06 -5.79
C TRP A 194 9.02 -4.46 -5.21
N TYR A 195 7.81 -5.01 -5.30
CA TYR A 195 7.49 -6.43 -5.10
C TYR A 195 6.83 -6.99 -6.36
N ALA A 196 6.66 -8.32 -6.44
CA ALA A 196 6.11 -8.98 -7.63
C ALA A 196 4.90 -9.86 -7.32
N GLY A 197 4.03 -10.03 -8.32
CA GLY A 197 2.89 -10.93 -8.29
C GLY A 197 2.96 -11.96 -9.41
N GLY A 198 2.92 -13.24 -9.05
CA GLY A 198 2.74 -14.34 -9.99
C GLY A 198 1.28 -14.74 -10.06
N PHE A 199 0.69 -14.70 -11.26
CA PHE A 199 -0.73 -15.04 -11.45
C PHE A 199 -0.94 -16.50 -11.85
N ASN A 200 0.02 -17.06 -12.57
CA ASN A 200 -0.13 -18.38 -13.14
C ASN A 200 0.63 -19.45 -12.35
N PRO A 201 0.10 -20.68 -12.32
CA PRO A 201 0.80 -21.80 -11.70
C PRO A 201 2.09 -22.19 -12.43
N PRO A 202 2.98 -22.96 -11.79
CA PRO A 202 4.28 -23.30 -12.33
C PRO A 202 4.26 -24.16 -13.61
N TRP A 203 3.13 -24.77 -13.99
CA TRP A 203 2.97 -25.54 -15.23
C TRP A 203 2.49 -24.73 -16.44
N THR A 204 2.07 -23.48 -16.27
CA THR A 204 1.73 -22.60 -17.40
C THR A 204 2.97 -22.34 -18.27
N LEU A 205 2.82 -22.35 -19.60
CA LEU A 205 3.93 -22.09 -20.52
C LEU A 205 4.56 -20.72 -20.22
N PRO A 206 5.90 -20.61 -20.11
CA PRO A 206 6.55 -19.39 -19.61
C PRO A 206 6.14 -18.11 -20.34
N PHE A 207 6.00 -18.14 -21.67
CA PHE A 207 5.63 -16.97 -22.47
C PHE A 207 4.13 -16.61 -22.38
N LEU A 208 3.30 -17.47 -21.79
CA LEU A 208 1.88 -17.21 -21.51
C LEU A 208 1.63 -16.85 -20.03
N ARG A 209 2.68 -16.80 -19.21
CA ARG A 209 2.53 -16.36 -17.82
C ARG A 209 2.37 -14.86 -17.74
N THR A 210 1.40 -14.44 -16.95
CA THR A 210 1.18 -13.08 -16.50
C THR A 210 1.90 -12.89 -15.17
N ASN A 211 2.78 -11.90 -15.12
CA ASN A 211 3.41 -11.43 -13.90
C ASN A 211 3.27 -9.91 -13.84
N GLU A 212 3.31 -9.36 -12.64
CA GLU A 212 3.32 -7.93 -12.43
C GLU A 212 4.39 -7.56 -11.39
N VAL A 213 5.00 -6.39 -11.54
CA VAL A 213 5.74 -5.71 -10.47
C VAL A 213 4.92 -4.54 -9.96
N TYR A 214 5.07 -4.25 -8.67
CA TYR A 214 4.28 -3.27 -7.95
C TYR A 214 5.17 -2.37 -7.11
N VAL A 215 4.82 -1.09 -7.05
CA VAL A 215 5.34 -0.13 -6.08
C VAL A 215 4.14 0.53 -5.42
N ASP A 216 4.06 0.42 -4.09
CA ASP A 216 3.07 1.17 -3.33
C ASP A 216 3.46 2.65 -3.35
N VAL A 217 2.51 3.55 -3.65
CA VAL A 217 2.77 4.99 -3.85
C VAL A 217 1.81 5.86 -3.06
N LEU A 218 2.27 7.06 -2.71
CA LEU A 218 1.46 8.17 -2.24
C LEU A 218 1.19 9.13 -3.42
N ASP A 219 0.03 9.77 -3.40
CA ASP A 219 -0.27 10.88 -4.32
C ASP A 219 0.49 12.16 -3.93
N ALA A 220 0.38 13.20 -4.75
CA ALA A 220 1.01 14.51 -4.55
C ALA A 220 0.62 15.21 -3.23
N HIS A 221 -0.39 14.70 -2.53
CA HIS A 221 -0.83 15.20 -1.23
C HIS A 221 -0.44 14.27 -0.07
N GLY A 222 0.44 13.29 -0.31
CA GLY A 222 0.88 12.31 0.67
C GLY A 222 -0.21 11.32 1.07
N ARG A 223 -1.28 11.17 0.27
CA ARG A 223 -2.43 10.35 0.65
C ARG A 223 -2.33 8.95 0.08
N ALA A 224 -2.47 7.96 0.95
CA ALA A 224 -2.80 6.60 0.56
C ALA A 224 -4.34 6.51 0.34
N GLY A 225 -4.78 6.23 -0.89
CA GLY A 225 -6.12 5.71 -1.15
C GLY A 225 -7.37 6.57 -0.82
N VAL A 226 -7.54 7.81 -1.32
CA VAL A 226 -8.82 8.58 -1.20
C VAL A 226 -9.83 8.42 -2.37
N SER A 227 -11.02 7.86 -2.16
CA SER A 227 -12.05 7.68 -3.23
C SER A 227 -12.54 9.02 -3.82
N ALA A 228 -13.08 9.02 -5.04
CA ALA A 228 -13.68 10.21 -5.66
C ALA A 228 -14.76 10.87 -4.76
N THR A 229 -15.53 10.06 -4.04
CA THR A 229 -16.53 10.51 -3.06
C THR A 229 -15.88 11.19 -1.85
N GLN A 230 -14.74 10.68 -1.38
CA GLN A 230 -13.98 11.30 -0.29
C GLN A 230 -13.23 12.56 -0.76
N LEU A 231 -12.82 12.63 -2.03
CA LEU A 231 -12.32 13.86 -2.66
C LEU A 231 -13.40 14.93 -2.72
N GLN A 232 -14.62 14.56 -3.12
CA GLN A 232 -15.78 15.47 -3.14
C GLN A 232 -16.16 15.91 -1.72
N ALA A 233 -16.15 15.01 -0.74
CA ALA A 233 -16.45 15.32 0.65
C ALA A 233 -15.39 16.25 1.28
N ALA A 234 -14.10 15.98 1.05
CA ALA A 234 -13.01 16.84 1.55
C ALA A 234 -13.02 18.23 0.88
N ALA A 235 -13.28 18.30 -0.43
CA ALA A 235 -13.45 19.55 -1.15
C ALA A 235 -14.66 20.34 -0.64
N ALA A 236 -15.77 19.67 -0.32
CA ALA A 236 -16.96 20.30 0.27
C ALA A 236 -16.67 20.89 1.66
N VAL A 237 -15.94 20.17 2.52
CA VAL A 237 -15.55 20.66 3.85
C VAL A 237 -14.59 21.86 3.76
N GLN A 238 -13.64 21.85 2.82
CA GLN A 238 -12.71 22.98 2.60
C GLN A 238 -13.40 24.20 1.97
N ALA A 239 -14.37 23.99 1.09
CA ALA A 239 -15.22 25.05 0.54
C ALA A 239 -16.08 25.69 1.64
N GLN A 240 -16.60 24.89 2.58
CA GLN A 240 -17.37 25.38 3.72
C GLN A 240 -16.50 26.12 4.74
N SER A 241 -15.26 25.66 5.01
CA SER A 241 -14.35 26.35 5.92
C SER A 241 -13.81 27.68 5.36
N SER A 242 -13.65 27.78 4.04
CA SER A 242 -13.25 29.03 3.37
C SER A 242 -14.41 30.02 3.24
N ALA A 243 -15.65 29.54 3.07
CA ALA A 243 -16.83 30.39 3.13
C ALA A 243 -17.12 30.91 4.56
N GLY A 244 -16.85 30.11 5.59
CA GLY A 244 -17.06 30.49 6.99
C GLY A 244 -16.05 31.51 7.55
N SER A 245 -14.89 31.70 6.92
CA SER A 245 -13.86 32.65 7.40
C SER A 245 -14.08 34.09 6.91
N SER A 246 -15.06 34.33 6.03
CA SER A 246 -15.42 35.67 5.55
C SER A 246 -16.14 36.53 6.58
N VAL A 247 -16.56 36.00 7.73
CA VAL A 247 -17.28 36.78 8.76
C VAL A 247 -16.31 37.52 9.71
N ALA A 248 -15.00 37.26 9.65
CA ALA A 248 -14.00 37.89 10.52
C ALA A 248 -13.14 38.99 9.85
N ARG A 249 -13.63 39.63 8.78
CA ARG A 249 -12.96 40.79 8.16
C ARG A 249 -13.92 41.95 7.87
N THR A 250 -14.62 42.42 8.91
CA THR A 250 -15.26 43.75 8.90
C THR A 250 -15.29 44.35 10.31
N LEU A 251 -14.14 44.51 10.97
CA LEU A 251 -14.02 45.34 12.20
C LEU A 251 -12.63 45.97 12.36
N ALA A 252 -11.98 46.38 11.26
CA ALA A 252 -10.75 47.17 11.32
C ALA A 252 -10.68 48.21 10.20
N ALA A 253 -11.72 49.04 10.07
CA ALA A 253 -11.68 50.28 9.31
C ALA A 253 -12.80 51.19 9.80
N GLY A 254 -12.53 52.04 10.79
CA GLY A 254 -13.50 53.03 11.24
C GLY A 254 -13.25 53.56 12.66
N LEU A 255 -12.16 54.28 12.88
CA LEU A 255 -12.15 55.33 13.89
C LEU A 255 -11.11 56.39 13.53
N LEU A 256 -11.57 57.41 12.80
CA LEU A 256 -10.92 58.70 12.64
C LEU A 256 -12.04 59.75 12.53
N VAL A 257 -11.80 60.92 13.12
CA VAL A 257 -12.70 62.07 13.39
C VAL A 257 -13.49 61.91 14.70
N GLY A 258 -13.40 62.75 15.74
CA GLY A 258 -12.71 64.01 15.96
C GLY A 258 -13.55 64.85 16.95
N ALA A 259 -12.96 65.39 18.02
CA ALA A 259 -13.44 66.58 18.77
C ALA A 259 -12.46 66.90 19.92
N GLY A 260 -11.92 68.12 19.92
CA GLY A 260 -11.07 68.64 21.00
C GLY A 260 -11.85 69.35 22.11
N ILE A 261 -11.13 69.81 23.13
CA ILE A 261 -11.19 71.17 23.73
C ILE A 261 -10.24 71.25 24.96
N ALA A 262 -9.41 72.30 24.93
CA ALA A 262 -8.80 73.11 26.00
C ALA A 262 -8.01 72.50 27.19
N GLY A 263 -6.87 73.13 27.51
CA GLY A 263 -6.21 73.01 28.81
C GLY A 263 -4.78 73.52 28.87
N THR A 264 -4.64 74.83 29.00
CA THR A 264 -3.46 75.68 29.28
C THR A 264 -2.27 75.11 30.11
N SER A 265 -1.07 75.42 29.61
CA SER A 265 0.04 76.18 30.24
C SER A 265 1.21 75.51 31.01
N LEU A 266 2.38 76.15 30.77
CA LEU A 266 3.63 76.30 31.56
C LEU A 266 4.86 75.38 31.33
N TRP A 267 5.94 76.03 30.81
CA TRP A 267 7.36 76.05 31.27
C TRP A 267 8.15 74.71 31.28
N TRP A 268 9.47 74.59 31.00
CA TRP A 268 10.62 75.47 30.77
C TRP A 268 11.80 74.62 30.21
N SER A 269 12.61 75.22 29.33
CA SER A 269 14.04 75.03 28.98
C SER A 269 14.77 73.67 29.05
N GLY A 270 15.61 73.43 28.03
CA GLY A 270 16.98 72.95 28.27
C GLY A 270 17.70 72.17 27.15
N ALA A 271 18.43 72.91 26.28
CA ALA A 271 19.71 72.57 25.60
C ALA A 271 19.82 71.33 24.65
N ARG A 272 20.20 71.47 23.35
CA ARG A 272 21.56 71.72 22.76
C ARG A 272 22.63 70.74 23.27
N ALA A 273 23.56 70.17 22.50
CA ALA A 273 23.91 70.23 21.08
C ALA A 273 24.90 69.08 20.77
N ARG A 274 25.26 69.02 19.49
CA ARG A 274 26.15 68.11 18.74
C ARG A 274 27.60 68.02 19.26
N GLY A 275 28.22 66.88 18.94
CA GLY A 275 29.61 66.75 18.47
C GLY A 275 30.62 66.22 19.50
N PRO A 276 31.78 65.71 19.06
CA PRO A 276 32.29 65.60 17.68
C PRO A 276 31.93 64.30 16.94
#